data_AF-A0A5C5W6Z2-F1
#
_entry.id   AF-A0A5C5W6Z2-F1
#
_cell.length_a   1.000
_cell.length_b   1.000
_cell.length_c   1.000
_cell.angle_alpha   90.00
_cell.angle_beta   90.00
_cell.angle_gamma   90.00
#
_symmetry.space_group_name_H-M   'P 1'
#
loop_
_entity.id
_entity.type
_entity.pdbx_description
1 polymer ?
#
loop_
_entity_poly.entity_id
_entity_poly.type
_entity_poly.pdbx_seq_one_letter_code
_entity_poly.pdbx_strand_id
1 'polypeptide(L)' 'MYSDMIKEATGCGDAEAELIEDMMRDVVFHSNLDWKTKEELAIAARLAQATLHFQDSRR' A
#
# COMPACT_ATOMS: atom_id res chain seq x y z
N MET A 1 -3.03 -10.05 6.06
CA MET A 1 -3.65 -10.91 5.01
C MET A 1 -4.11 -10.02 3.85
N TYR A 2 -3.21 -9.17 3.34
CA TYR A 2 -3.48 -8.22 2.26
C TYR A 2 -2.33 -8.13 1.26
N SER A 3 -1.12 -8.54 1.66
CA SER A 3 0.04 -8.74 0.80
C SER A 3 -0.28 -9.29 -0.60
N ASP A 4 -1.06 -10.36 -0.74
CA ASP A 4 -1.39 -10.89 -2.08
C ASP A 4 -2.23 -9.93 -2.94
N MET A 5 -3.19 -9.23 -2.33
CA MET A 5 -4.02 -8.22 -3.01
C MET A 5 -3.22 -6.94 -3.31
N ILE A 6 -2.25 -6.60 -2.46
CA ILE A 6 -1.34 -5.48 -2.65
C ILE A 6 -0.38 -5.79 -3.82
N LYS A 7 0.18 -7.00 -3.86
CA LYS A 7 1.03 -7.47 -4.97
C LYS A 7 0.26 -7.52 -6.28
N GLU A 8 -0.97 -8.02 -6.29
CA GLU A 8 -1.86 -7.95 -7.47
C GLU A 8 -2.15 -6.48 -7.85
N ALA A 9 -2.38 -5.64 -6.83
CA ALA A 9 -2.56 -4.19 -6.83
C ALA A 9 -1.53 -3.37 -7.63
N THR A 10 -0.27 -3.71 -7.38
CA THR A 10 0.89 -2.84 -7.57
C THR A 10 2.02 -3.49 -8.37
N GLY A 11 1.98 -4.82 -8.51
CA GLY A 11 3.06 -5.60 -9.11
C GLY A 11 4.34 -5.64 -8.27
N CYS A 12 4.28 -5.25 -7.00
CA CYS A 12 5.44 -5.18 -6.11
C CYS A 12 5.94 -6.57 -5.67
N GLY A 13 7.19 -6.64 -5.20
CA GLY A 13 7.73 -7.83 -4.54
C GLY A 13 7.25 -7.98 -3.10
N ASP A 14 7.53 -9.13 -2.46
CA ASP A 14 7.07 -9.42 -1.09
C ASP A 14 7.57 -8.40 -0.06
N ALA A 15 8.85 -8.01 -0.13
CA ALA A 15 9.43 -7.01 0.79
C ALA A 15 8.81 -5.62 0.62
N GLU A 16 8.45 -5.24 -0.60
CA GLU A 16 7.82 -3.95 -0.89
C GLU A 16 6.33 -3.98 -0.51
N ALA A 17 5.67 -5.14 -0.61
CA ALA A 17 4.28 -5.31 -0.20
C ALA A 17 4.08 -5.04 1.29
N GLU A 18 5.02 -5.45 2.15
CA GLU A 18 4.97 -5.16 3.59
C GLU A 18 5.09 -3.65 3.87
N LEU A 19 6.03 -2.97 3.20
CA LEU A 19 6.19 -1.52 3.32
C LEU A 19 4.96 -0.73 2.84
N ILE A 20 4.36 -1.19 1.74
CA ILE A 20 3.10 -0.61 1.22
C ILE A 20 1.98 -0.83 2.23
N GLU A 21 1.84 -2.05 2.79
CA GLU A 21 0.81 -2.37 3.78
C GLU A 21 0.93 -1.47 5.02
N ASP A 22 2.14 -1.27 5.54
CA ASP A 22 2.40 -0.37 6.67
C ASP A 22 2.09 1.09 6.33
N MET A 23 2.53 1.57 5.16
CA MET A 23 2.22 2.94 4.73
C MET A 23 0.71 3.16 4.55
N MET A 24 -0.02 2.18 4.02
CA MET A 24 -1.48 2.25 3.93
C MET A 24 -2.13 2.37 5.32
N ARG A 25 -1.59 1.65 6.31
CA ARG A 25 -2.10 1.63 7.69
C ARG A 25 -1.84 2.96 8.41
N ASP A 26 -0.65 3.50 8.25
CA ASP A 26 -0.17 4.66 9.02
C ASP A 26 -0.52 6.00 8.35
N VAL A 27 -0.44 6.09 7.03
CA VAL A 27 -0.54 7.36 6.30
C VAL A 27 -1.90 7.54 5.64
N VAL A 28 -2.49 6.45 5.13
CA VAL A 28 -3.74 6.56 4.35
C VAL A 28 -4.97 6.49 5.26
N PHE A 29 -5.02 5.55 6.22
CA PHE A 29 -6.23 5.30 7.02
C PHE A 29 -6.13 5.61 8.52
N HIS A 30 -4.94 5.96 9.02
CA HIS A 30 -4.68 6.47 10.38
C HIS A 30 -5.15 5.60 11.57
N SER A 31 -5.82 4.46 11.39
CA SER A 31 -6.03 3.54 12.51
C SER A 31 -6.50 2.13 12.16
N ASN A 32 -7.31 1.89 11.12
CA ASN A 32 -7.79 0.54 10.78
C ASN A 32 -7.93 0.40 9.25
N LEU A 33 -7.39 -0.68 8.69
CA LEU A 33 -7.60 -1.03 7.29
C LEU A 33 -8.98 -1.68 7.12
N ASP A 34 -10.02 -0.85 7.11
CA ASP A 34 -11.37 -1.22 6.67
C ASP A 34 -11.54 -0.85 5.19
N TRP A 35 -10.86 -1.56 4.28
CA TRP A 35 -11.24 -1.54 2.87
C TRP A 35 -12.63 -2.18 2.75
N LYS A 36 -13.62 -1.41 2.31
CA LYS A 36 -14.95 -1.97 2.09
C LYS A 36 -15.01 -2.76 0.80
N THR A 37 -14.08 -2.50 -0.14
CA THR A 37 -14.00 -3.17 -1.44
C THR A 37 -12.57 -3.47 -1.89
N LYS A 38 -12.42 -4.42 -2.84
CA LYS A 38 -11.13 -4.76 -3.47
C LYS A 38 -10.57 -3.56 -4.24
N GLU A 39 -11.43 -2.74 -4.83
CA GLU A 39 -11.08 -1.53 -5.56
C GLU A 39 -10.48 -0.46 -4.64
N GLU A 40 -11.05 -0.25 -3.45
CA GLU A 40 -10.51 0.69 -2.45
C GLU A 40 -9.12 0.26 -1.98
N LEU A 41 -8.92 -1.04 -1.74
CA LEU A 41 -7.60 -1.59 -1.42
C LEU A 41 -6.61 -1.32 -2.55
N ALA A 42 -7.00 -1.61 -3.79
CA ALA A 42 -6.14 -1.44 -4.96
C ALA A 42 -5.72 0.03 -5.17
N ILE A 43 -6.64 0.97 -4.96
CA ILE A 43 -6.36 2.41 -5.05
C ILE A 43 -5.38 2.83 -3.95
N ALA A 44 -5.65 2.44 -2.71
CA ALA A 44 -4.80 2.78 -1.58
C ALA A 44 -3.39 2.17 -1.70
N ALA A 45 -3.27 0.94 -2.20
CA ALA A 45 -1.99 0.29 -2.42
C ALA A 45 -1.12 1.03 -3.45
N ARG A 46 -1.72 1.45 -4.57
CA ARG A 46 -1.02 2.25 -5.58
C ARG A 46 -0.61 3.63 -5.06
N LEU A 47 -1.46 4.27 -4.25
CA LEU A 47 -1.14 5.56 -3.65
C LEU A 47 0.04 5.46 -2.67
N ALA A 48 0.04 4.42 -1.84
CA ALA A 48 1.13 4.14 -0.90
C ALA A 48 2.44 3.83 -1.63
N GLN A 49 2.42 3.00 -2.69
CA GLN A 49 3.61 2.74 -3.50
C GLN A 49 4.18 4.03 -4.13
N ALA A 50 3.33 4.87 -4.72
CA ALA A 50 3.76 6.14 -5.30
C ALA A 50 4.37 7.08 -4.24
N THR A 51 3.83 7.06 -3.02
CA THR A 51 4.33 7.86 -1.89
C THR A 51 5.69 7.34 -1.40
N LEU A 52 5.87 6.03 -1.28
CA LEU A 52 7.16 5.40 -0.96
C LEU A 52 8.23 5.79 -1.97
N HIS A 53 7.97 5.61 -3.26
CA HIS A 53 8.94 5.93 -4.33
C HIS A 53 9.30 7.42 -4.35
N PHE A 54 8.32 8.30 -4.06
CA PHE A 54 8.56 9.73 -3.96
C PHE A 54 9.45 10.10 -2.75
N GLN A 55 9.29 9.41 -1.62
CA GLN A 55 10.14 9.61 -0.44
C GLN A 55 11.56 9.10 -0.66
N ASP A 56 11.73 7.94 -1.30
CA ASP A 56 13.05 7.40 -1.63
C ASP A 56 13.80 8.30 -2.61
N SER A 57 13.10 8.94 -3.55
CA SER A 57 13.67 9.91 -4.49
C SER A 57 14.19 11.20 -3.83
N ARG A 58 13.86 11.43 -2.55
CA ARG A 58 14.23 12.63 -1.78
C ARG A 58 15.32 12.38 -0.74
N ARG A 59 15.79 11.13 -0.59
CA ARG A 59 16.94 10.76 0.24
C ARG A 59 18.22 10.77 -0.59
#